data_AF-A0A243SEK7-F1
#
_entry.id   AF-A0A243SEK7-F1
#
_cell.length_a   1.000
_cell.length_b   1.000
_cell.length_c   1.000
_cell.angle_alpha   90.00
_cell.angle_beta   90.00
_cell.angle_gamma   90.00
#
_symmetry.space_group_name_H-M   'P 1'
#
loop_
_entity.id
_entity.type
_entity.pdbx_description
1 polymer ?
#
loop_
_entity_poly.entity_id
_entity_poly.type
_entity_poly.pdbx_seq_one_letter_code
_entity_poly.pdbx_strand_id
1 'polypeptide(L)'
;MRKYQILIATILLAISAILIFSNTARYELTKRINIISAGSYAFSESYEFPYSEVRVIKAIENFKEKNPKYQVPAVSIFSNNSFKLEDSRSENGLWFIAYFYDADENRIFNIAIRGNETNTTLEFVSINNGLKIGNWKDINRDFSYDENERLKNRFEESCLNPIKKLLNNN
;
A
#
# COMPACT_ATOMS: atom_id res chain seq x y z
N MET A 1 44.42 -19.21 -20.80
CA MET A 1 43.49 -19.48 -19.67
C MET A 1 43.41 -18.36 -18.64
N ARG A 2 44.50 -17.97 -17.97
CA ARG A 2 44.48 -16.98 -16.87
C ARG A 2 43.89 -15.59 -17.22
N LYS A 3 44.15 -15.05 -18.42
CA LYS A 3 43.55 -13.77 -18.87
C LYS A 3 42.02 -13.83 -19.02
N TYR A 4 41.50 -14.95 -19.52
CA TYR A 4 40.05 -15.17 -19.64
C TYR A 4 39.40 -15.35 -18.27
N GLN A 5 40.07 -16.03 -17.33
CA GLN A 5 39.58 -16.17 -15.95
C GLN A 5 39.51 -14.81 -15.23
N ILE A 6 40.52 -13.95 -15.40
CA ILE A 6 40.52 -12.60 -14.83
C ILE A 6 39.38 -11.77 -15.44
N LEU A 7 39.21 -11.79 -16.77
CA LEU A 7 38.15 -11.05 -17.45
C LEU A 7 36.75 -11.51 -16.98
N ILE A 8 36.52 -12.82 -16.87
CA ILE A 8 35.25 -13.38 -16.37
C ILE A 8 34.99 -12.93 -14.93
N ALA A 9 36.00 -12.99 -14.06
CA ALA A 9 35.87 -12.55 -12.67
C ALA A 9 35.55 -11.05 -12.56
N THR A 10 36.17 -10.20 -13.39
CA THR A 10 35.89 -8.76 -13.41
C THR A 10 34.47 -8.46 -13.91
N ILE A 11 33.99 -9.17 -14.94
CA ILE A 11 32.61 -9.03 -15.43
C ILE A 11 31.61 -9.45 -14.35
N LEU A 12 31.86 -10.55 -13.65
CA LEU A 12 30.99 -11.01 -12.56
C LEU A 12 30.94 -10.01 -11.40
N LEU A 13 32.08 -9.41 -11.02
CA LEU A 13 32.15 -8.35 -10.02
C LEU A 13 31.43 -7.07 -10.44
N ALA A 14 31.52 -6.68 -11.71
CA ALA A 14 30.82 -5.52 -12.23
C ALA A 14 29.29 -5.75 -12.25
N ILE A 15 28.85 -6.94 -12.68
CA ILE A 15 27.42 -7.31 -12.67
C ILE A 15 26.89 -7.39 -11.24
N SER A 16 27.64 -7.98 -10.30
CA SER A 16 27.22 -8.04 -8.90
C SER A 16 27.14 -6.66 -8.27
N ALA A 17 28.08 -5.76 -8.57
CA ALA A 17 27.98 -4.36 -8.14
C ALA A 17 26.72 -3.68 -8.71
N ILE A 18 26.44 -3.82 -10.02
CA ILE A 18 25.23 -3.25 -10.63
C ILE A 18 23.95 -3.79 -9.98
N LEU A 19 23.89 -5.08 -9.67
CA LEU A 19 22.75 -5.70 -8.98
C LEU A 19 22.62 -5.24 -7.52
N ILE A 20 23.72 -5.01 -6.82
CA ILE A 20 23.71 -4.49 -5.44
C ILE A 20 23.28 -3.03 -5.40
N PHE A 21 23.69 -2.20 -6.38
CA PHE A 21 23.36 -0.78 -6.40
C PHE A 21 22.06 -0.45 -7.13
N SER A 22 21.46 -1.40 -7.85
CA SER A 22 20.17 -1.22 -8.50
C SER A 22 19.02 -1.29 -7.49
N ASN A 23 18.31 -0.18 -7.31
CA ASN A 23 17.09 -0.14 -6.49
C ASN A 23 16.05 -1.15 -6.97
N THR A 24 15.92 -1.34 -8.28
CA THR A 24 15.02 -2.34 -8.88
C THR A 24 15.42 -3.76 -8.48
N ALA A 25 16.70 -4.11 -8.54
CA ALA A 25 17.17 -5.45 -8.18
C ALA A 25 17.00 -5.74 -6.68
N ARG A 26 17.29 -4.75 -5.83
CA ARG A 26 17.05 -4.84 -4.38
C ARG A 26 15.56 -5.02 -4.06
N TYR A 27 14.71 -4.24 -4.72
CA TYR A 27 13.26 -4.32 -4.54
C TYR A 27 12.71 -5.71 -4.92
N GLU A 28 13.12 -6.27 -6.06
CA GLU A 28 12.73 -7.62 -6.48
C GLU A 28 13.25 -8.73 -5.54
N LEU A 29 14.41 -8.51 -4.90
CA LEU A 29 14.91 -9.41 -3.86
C LEU A 29 14.07 -9.32 -2.58
N THR A 30 13.75 -8.10 -2.13
CA THR A 30 12.94 -7.86 -0.93
C THR A 30 11.54 -8.46 -1.05
N LYS A 31 10.91 -8.37 -2.23
CA LYS A 31 9.65 -9.08 -2.54
C LYS A 31 9.66 -10.55 -2.16
N ARG A 32 10.78 -11.23 -2.43
CA ARG A 32 10.92 -12.67 -2.20
C ARG A 32 11.17 -13.00 -0.74
N ILE A 33 11.84 -12.10 -0.01
CA ILE A 33 12.16 -12.29 1.41
C ILE A 33 10.95 -12.02 2.30
N ASN A 34 10.11 -11.04 1.96
CA ASN A 34 8.94 -10.65 2.77
C ASN A 34 7.91 -11.78 2.95
N ILE A 35 7.90 -12.80 2.09
CA ILE A 35 7.01 -13.98 2.20
C ILE A 35 7.24 -14.76 3.51
N ILE A 36 8.44 -14.74 4.08
CA ILE A 36 8.85 -15.68 5.14
C ILE A 36 8.52 -15.14 6.56
N SER A 37 8.26 -13.84 6.72
CA SER A 37 8.12 -13.20 8.04
C SER A 37 6.87 -12.33 8.20
N ALA A 38 5.93 -12.43 7.27
CA ALA A 38 4.83 -11.49 7.18
C ALA A 38 3.59 -11.92 7.98
N GLY A 39 3.02 -10.98 8.74
CA GLY A 39 1.67 -11.11 9.30
C GLY A 39 0.57 -11.01 8.22
N SER A 40 -0.63 -10.55 8.60
CA SER A 40 -1.80 -10.49 7.70
C SER A 40 -1.61 -9.63 6.43
N TYR A 41 -0.68 -8.66 6.45
CA TYR A 41 -0.38 -7.77 5.33
C TYR A 41 1.12 -7.78 5.02
N ALA A 42 1.56 -8.81 4.30
CA ALA A 42 2.98 -9.11 4.08
C ALA A 42 3.77 -8.08 3.27
N PHE A 43 3.07 -7.39 2.39
CA PHE A 43 3.64 -6.51 1.40
C PHE A 43 3.12 -5.08 1.54
N SER A 44 2.32 -4.78 2.55
CA SER A 44 1.81 -3.43 2.74
C SER A 44 2.95 -2.43 2.99
N GLU A 45 2.67 -1.16 2.71
CA GLU A 45 3.48 -0.06 3.19
C GLU A 45 2.93 0.40 4.55
N SER A 46 3.75 0.30 5.61
CA SER A 46 3.33 0.58 6.98
C SER A 46 3.62 2.03 7.38
N TYR A 47 2.64 2.68 7.99
CA TYR A 47 2.74 4.04 8.50
C TYR A 47 2.35 4.07 9.99
N GLU A 48 3.29 4.49 10.83
CA GLU A 48 3.08 4.57 12.27
C GLU A 48 2.53 5.93 12.70
N PHE A 49 1.57 5.89 13.63
CA PHE A 49 0.90 7.05 14.19
C PHE A 49 0.94 7.01 15.72
N PRO A 50 1.44 8.06 16.39
CA PRO A 50 1.41 8.18 17.85
C PRO A 50 0.02 8.65 18.34
N TYR A 51 -1.03 8.01 17.83
CA TYR A 51 -2.43 8.30 18.15
C TYR A 51 -3.19 7.00 18.37
N SER A 52 -4.28 7.08 19.14
CA SER A 52 -5.19 5.96 19.35
C SER A 52 -5.85 5.51 18.05
N GLU A 53 -6.14 4.22 17.94
CA GLU A 53 -6.77 3.64 16.75
C GLU A 53 -8.11 4.31 16.44
N VAL A 54 -8.92 4.53 17.49
CA VAL A 54 -10.20 5.24 17.39
C VAL A 54 -10.02 6.65 16.83
N ARG A 55 -8.96 7.37 17.24
CA ARG A 55 -8.68 8.72 16.75
C ARG A 55 -8.26 8.71 15.29
N VAL A 56 -7.44 7.74 14.87
CA VAL A 56 -7.03 7.59 13.47
C VAL A 56 -8.23 7.25 12.57
N ILE A 57 -9.08 6.31 12.97
CA ILE A 57 -10.30 5.95 12.24
C ILE A 57 -11.21 7.17 12.08
N LYS A 58 -11.48 7.92 13.17
CA LYS A 58 -12.29 9.15 13.10
C LYS A 58 -11.68 10.21 12.19
N ALA A 59 -10.35 10.34 12.15
CA ALA A 59 -9.69 11.28 11.24
C ALA A 59 -9.89 10.89 9.77
N ILE A 60 -9.91 9.58 9.46
CA ILE A 60 -10.20 9.05 8.13
C ILE A 60 -11.65 9.29 7.73
N GLU A 61 -12.60 9.01 8.63
CA GLU A 61 -14.02 9.29 8.41
C GLU A 61 -14.24 10.78 8.12
N ASN A 62 -13.73 11.65 8.99
CA ASN A 62 -13.78 13.11 8.81
C ASN A 62 -13.13 13.56 7.50
N PHE A 63 -12.01 12.94 7.10
CA PHE A 63 -11.37 13.23 5.83
C PHE A 63 -12.29 12.89 4.65
N LYS A 64 -12.91 11.71 4.65
CA LYS A 64 -13.84 11.27 3.58
C LYS A 64 -15.13 12.08 3.55
N GLU A 65 -15.63 12.53 4.69
CA GLU A 65 -16.78 13.43 4.77
C GLU A 65 -16.47 14.80 4.16
N LYS A 66 -15.32 15.39 4.50
CA LYS A 66 -14.88 16.68 3.96
C LYS A 66 -14.43 16.60 2.49
N ASN A 67 -14.10 15.40 2.01
CA ASN A 67 -13.62 15.17 0.66
C ASN A 67 -14.37 14.00 -0.01
N PRO A 68 -15.65 14.18 -0.39
CA PRO A 68 -16.49 13.09 -0.92
C PRO A 68 -15.92 12.40 -2.17
N LYS A 69 -15.03 13.07 -2.91
CA LYS A 69 -14.34 12.49 -4.07
C LYS A 69 -13.50 11.24 -3.74
N TYR A 70 -13.11 11.05 -2.48
CA TYR A 70 -12.38 9.87 -2.03
C TYR A 70 -13.30 8.77 -1.49
N GLN A 71 -14.62 8.98 -1.46
CA GLN A 71 -15.56 7.92 -1.14
C GLN A 71 -15.70 6.99 -2.35
N VAL A 72 -15.70 5.69 -2.09
CA VAL A 72 -15.82 4.68 -3.15
C VAL A 72 -17.25 4.69 -3.69
N PRO A 73 -17.44 4.90 -5.00
CA PRO A 73 -18.75 4.73 -5.65
C PRO A 73 -19.27 3.30 -5.51
N ALA A 74 -20.49 3.05 -5.99
CA ALA A 74 -20.99 1.69 -6.07
C ALA A 74 -20.08 0.84 -6.99
N VAL A 75 -19.73 -0.35 -6.52
CA VAL A 75 -18.80 -1.28 -7.18
C VAL A 75 -19.53 -2.55 -7.59
N SER A 76 -18.93 -3.34 -8.48
CA SER A 76 -19.50 -4.61 -8.94
C SER A 76 -18.48 -5.74 -8.88
N ILE A 77 -18.95 -6.99 -8.77
CA ILE A 77 -18.13 -8.18 -9.03
C ILE A 77 -18.47 -8.74 -10.40
N PHE A 78 -19.77 -8.74 -10.73
CA PHE A 78 -20.34 -9.16 -12.00
C PHE A 78 -21.06 -7.99 -12.67
N SER A 79 -21.40 -8.10 -13.95
CA SER A 79 -22.07 -7.02 -14.70
C SER A 79 -23.50 -6.73 -14.23
N ASN A 80 -24.11 -7.66 -13.49
CA ASN A 80 -25.50 -7.60 -13.05
C ASN A 80 -25.67 -7.30 -11.54
N ASN A 81 -24.58 -6.99 -10.84
CA ASN A 81 -24.65 -6.61 -9.43
C ASN A 81 -23.97 -5.27 -9.17
N SER A 82 -24.42 -4.58 -8.13
CA SER A 82 -23.83 -3.36 -7.64
C SER A 82 -24.01 -3.33 -6.13
N PHE A 83 -22.95 -2.97 -5.40
CA PHE A 83 -22.95 -2.89 -3.95
C PHE A 83 -22.00 -1.79 -3.48
N LYS A 84 -22.16 -1.37 -2.23
CA LYS A 84 -21.27 -0.42 -1.59
C LYS A 84 -20.09 -1.18 -0.97
N LEU A 85 -18.88 -0.72 -1.26
CA LEU A 85 -17.69 -1.19 -0.56
C LEU A 85 -17.58 -0.41 0.75
N GLU A 86 -17.92 -1.05 1.87
CA GLU A 86 -17.99 -0.40 3.17
C GLU A 86 -16.67 -0.52 3.94
N ASP A 87 -16.32 0.56 4.65
CA ASP A 87 -15.27 0.50 5.66
C ASP A 87 -15.81 -0.29 6.87
N SER A 88 -15.07 -1.28 7.36
CA SER A 88 -15.55 -2.14 8.43
C SER A 88 -14.42 -2.78 9.21
N ARG A 89 -14.74 -3.36 10.37
CA ARG A 89 -13.84 -4.32 11.00
C ARG A 89 -13.72 -5.57 10.14
N SER A 90 -12.52 -6.14 10.08
CA SER A 90 -12.26 -7.46 9.54
C SER A 90 -13.03 -8.52 10.33
N GLU A 91 -13.25 -9.70 9.74
CA GLU A 91 -14.03 -10.78 10.36
C GLU A 91 -13.49 -11.21 11.73
N ASN A 92 -12.17 -11.18 11.91
CA ASN A 92 -11.51 -11.48 13.19
C ASN A 92 -11.46 -10.29 14.17
N GLY A 93 -12.00 -9.13 13.79
CA GLY A 93 -12.03 -7.90 14.59
C GLY A 93 -10.68 -7.20 14.78
N LEU A 94 -9.57 -7.78 14.29
CA LEU A 94 -8.22 -7.28 14.57
C LEU A 94 -7.86 -6.04 13.77
N TRP A 95 -8.47 -5.85 12.59
CA TRP A 95 -8.15 -4.77 11.68
C TRP A 95 -9.41 -3.98 11.34
N PHE A 96 -9.27 -2.68 11.20
CA PHE A 96 -10.27 -1.85 10.53
C PHE A 96 -9.84 -1.63 9.09
N ILE A 97 -10.68 -2.05 8.14
CA ILE A 97 -10.41 -1.97 6.71
C ILE A 97 -11.13 -0.75 6.17
N ALA A 98 -10.42 0.06 5.38
CA ALA A 98 -10.99 1.23 4.76
C ALA A 98 -10.54 1.41 3.31
N TYR A 99 -11.41 2.03 2.51
CA TYR A 99 -11.18 2.18 1.07
C TYR A 99 -11.24 3.63 0.61
N PHE A 100 -10.28 4.07 -0.20
CA PHE A 100 -10.29 5.40 -0.81
C PHE A 100 -10.38 5.31 -2.33
N TYR A 101 -11.19 6.16 -2.94
CA TYR A 101 -11.27 6.27 -4.39
C TYR A 101 -10.35 7.36 -4.92
N ASP A 102 -9.47 7.01 -5.86
CA ASP A 102 -8.69 7.95 -6.64
C ASP A 102 -9.37 8.14 -7.99
N ALA A 103 -10.25 9.15 -8.06
CA ALA A 103 -11.06 9.42 -9.25
C ALA A 103 -10.23 9.79 -10.48
N ASP A 104 -9.06 10.41 -10.28
CA ASP A 104 -8.20 10.85 -11.39
C ASP A 104 -7.69 9.65 -12.21
N GLU A 105 -7.53 8.50 -11.56
CA GLU A 105 -6.96 7.28 -12.16
C GLU A 105 -7.92 6.10 -12.09
N ASN A 106 -9.16 6.36 -11.67
CA ASN A 106 -10.22 5.38 -11.51
C ASN A 106 -9.73 4.10 -10.79
N ARG A 107 -9.24 4.23 -9.56
CA ARG A 107 -8.75 3.10 -8.75
C ARG A 107 -9.15 3.24 -7.29
N ILE A 108 -9.15 2.12 -6.58
CA ILE A 108 -9.48 2.04 -5.16
C ILE A 108 -8.23 1.64 -4.39
N PHE A 109 -7.84 2.45 -3.42
CA PHE A 109 -6.83 2.13 -2.43
C PHE A 109 -7.47 1.38 -1.26
N ASN A 110 -6.90 0.24 -0.88
CA ASN A 110 -7.28 -0.53 0.30
C ASN A 110 -6.24 -0.34 1.40
N ILE A 111 -6.70 0.05 2.58
CA ILE A 111 -5.86 0.17 3.76
C ILE A 111 -6.39 -0.69 4.90
N ALA A 112 -5.49 -1.12 5.77
CA ALA A 112 -5.83 -1.79 7.02
C ALA A 112 -5.24 -1.03 8.21
N ILE A 113 -5.99 -0.92 9.28
CA ILE A 113 -5.61 -0.13 10.45
C ILE A 113 -5.68 -1.04 11.67
N ARG A 114 -4.64 -1.00 12.49
CA ARG A 114 -4.61 -1.68 13.77
C ARG A 114 -3.83 -0.86 14.78
N GLY A 115 -4.37 -0.74 15.97
CA GLY A 115 -3.70 0.01 17.03
C GLY A 115 -4.26 -0.29 18.42
N ASN A 116 -3.85 0.53 19.35
CA ASN A 116 -4.34 0.56 20.72
C ASN A 116 -4.71 2.01 21.11
N GLU A 117 -4.78 2.31 22.40
CA GLU A 117 -5.16 3.63 22.92
C GLU A 117 -4.11 4.73 22.67
N THR A 118 -2.90 4.38 22.23
CA THR A 118 -1.78 5.33 22.13
C THR A 118 -1.05 5.27 20.79
N ASN A 119 -1.02 4.12 20.12
CA ASN A 119 -0.29 3.92 18.88
C ASN A 119 -1.13 3.15 17.88
N THR A 120 -0.97 3.50 16.60
CA THR A 120 -1.70 2.89 15.48
C THR A 120 -0.78 2.72 14.29
N THR A 121 -0.82 1.53 13.70
CA THR A 121 -0.23 1.24 12.41
C THR A 121 -1.32 1.30 11.34
N LEU A 122 -1.07 2.04 10.27
CA LEU A 122 -1.85 2.04 9.04
C LEU A 122 -1.05 1.35 7.95
N GLU A 123 -1.62 0.31 7.37
CA GLU A 123 -1.06 -0.46 6.28
C GLU A 123 -1.71 -0.03 4.96
N PHE A 124 -0.93 0.43 3.99
CA PHE A 124 -1.39 0.57 2.61
C PHE A 124 -1.21 -0.77 1.89
N VAL A 125 -2.31 -1.49 1.70
CA VAL A 125 -2.30 -2.92 1.40
C VAL A 125 -2.28 -3.18 -0.10
N SER A 126 -3.29 -2.69 -0.81
CA SER A 126 -3.53 -3.09 -2.19
C SER A 126 -4.34 -2.06 -2.97
N ILE A 127 -4.37 -2.26 -4.30
CA ILE A 127 -5.11 -1.41 -5.24
C ILE A 127 -6.01 -2.27 -6.11
N ASN A 128 -7.25 -1.83 -6.30
CA ASN A 128 -8.14 -2.35 -7.34
C ASN A 128 -8.27 -1.30 -8.45
N ASN A 129 -7.90 -1.65 -9.67
CA ASN A 129 -8.09 -0.76 -10.82
C ASN A 129 -9.55 -0.85 -11.31
N GLY A 130 -10.22 0.30 -11.34
CA GLY A 130 -11.64 0.43 -11.67
C GLY A 130 -12.59 0.08 -10.52
N LEU A 131 -13.89 0.17 -10.83
CA LEU A 131 -14.99 -0.14 -9.91
C LEU A 131 -15.45 -1.61 -9.97
N LYS A 132 -14.82 -2.43 -10.83
CA LYS A 132 -15.04 -3.88 -10.84
C LYS A 132 -14.06 -4.55 -9.87
N ILE A 133 -14.58 -5.10 -8.79
CA ILE A 133 -13.83 -5.79 -7.74
C ILE A 133 -13.39 -7.17 -8.23
N GLY A 134 -12.16 -7.55 -7.89
CA GLY A 134 -11.62 -8.89 -8.11
C GLY A 134 -10.19 -8.91 -8.65
N ASN A 135 -9.63 -7.75 -8.99
CA ASN A 135 -8.27 -7.63 -9.52
C ASN A 135 -7.38 -6.80 -8.58
N TRP A 136 -7.41 -7.15 -7.30
CA TRP A 136 -6.56 -6.52 -6.29
C TRP A 136 -5.10 -6.86 -6.55
N LYS A 137 -4.26 -5.83 -6.53
CA LYS A 137 -2.81 -5.92 -6.63
C LYS A 137 -2.19 -5.39 -5.36
N ASP A 138 -1.35 -6.18 -4.72
CA ASP A 138 -0.72 -5.82 -3.46
C ASP A 138 0.44 -4.85 -3.71
N ILE A 139 0.49 -3.82 -2.87
CA ILE A 139 1.63 -2.92 -2.77
C ILE A 139 2.88 -3.75 -2.44
N ASN A 140 4.04 -3.27 -2.86
CA ASN A 140 5.34 -3.93 -2.72
C ASN A 140 5.45 -5.36 -3.29
N ARG A 141 4.43 -5.91 -3.97
CA ARG A 141 4.49 -7.25 -4.60
C ARG A 141 4.21 -7.20 -6.10
N ASP A 142 3.07 -6.67 -6.49
CA ASP A 142 2.51 -6.87 -7.83
C ASP A 142 2.86 -5.77 -8.83
N PHE A 143 3.60 -4.74 -8.38
CA PHE A 143 4.01 -3.58 -9.17
C PHE A 143 5.52 -3.56 -9.39
N SER A 144 5.99 -2.97 -10.48
CA SER A 144 7.41 -2.64 -10.62
C SER A 144 7.84 -1.59 -9.58
N TYR A 145 9.14 -1.43 -9.35
CA TYR A 145 9.66 -0.45 -8.38
C TYR A 145 9.11 0.96 -8.66
N ASP A 146 9.22 1.46 -9.88
CA ASP A 146 8.79 2.82 -10.23
C ASP A 146 7.27 3.00 -10.12
N GLU A 147 6.49 1.99 -10.52
CA GLU A 147 5.03 2.02 -10.37
C GLU A 147 4.65 2.06 -8.88
N ASN A 148 5.27 1.21 -8.08
CA ASN A 148 5.02 1.09 -6.66
C ASN A 148 5.34 2.39 -5.91
N GLU A 149 6.49 3.01 -6.20
CA GLU A 149 6.87 4.29 -5.61
C GLU A 149 5.89 5.41 -6.00
N ARG A 150 5.45 5.46 -7.27
CA ARG A 150 4.43 6.42 -7.70
C ARG A 150 3.10 6.23 -6.96
N LEU A 151 2.68 4.98 -6.76
CA LEU A 151 1.45 4.65 -6.05
C LEU A 151 1.53 5.04 -4.57
N LYS A 152 2.65 4.78 -3.90
CA LYS A 152 2.89 5.22 -2.52
C LYS A 152 2.87 6.74 -2.41
N ASN A 153 3.64 7.43 -3.24
CA ASN A 153 3.69 8.89 -3.24
C ASN A 153 2.30 9.50 -3.47
N ARG A 154 1.53 8.94 -4.42
CA ARG A 154 0.16 9.37 -4.67
C ARG A 154 -0.73 9.20 -3.44
N PHE A 155 -0.72 8.01 -2.83
CA PHE A 155 -1.48 7.74 -1.61
C PHE A 155 -1.09 8.67 -0.46
N GLU A 156 0.21 8.91 -0.29
CA GLU A 156 0.74 9.78 0.75
C GLU A 156 0.28 11.22 0.58
N GLU A 157 0.41 11.76 -0.63
CA GLU A 157 0.01 13.13 -0.94
C GLU A 157 -1.50 13.33 -0.88
N SER A 158 -2.28 12.41 -1.45
CA SER A 158 -3.72 12.59 -1.62
C SER A 158 -4.53 12.24 -0.37
N CYS A 159 -4.07 11.29 0.44
CA CYS A 159 -4.81 10.73 1.57
C CYS A 159 -4.03 10.87 2.89
N LEU A 160 -2.85 10.28 2.99
CA LEU A 160 -2.14 10.13 4.26
C LEU A 160 -1.76 11.48 4.90
N ASN A 161 -1.15 12.37 4.13
CA ASN A 161 -0.68 13.66 4.61
C ASN A 161 -1.83 14.58 5.04
N PRO A 162 -2.95 14.67 4.28
CA PRO A 162 -4.16 15.32 4.77
C PRO A 162 -4.70 14.74 6.10
N ILE A 163 -4.73 13.42 6.25
CA ILE A 163 -5.17 12.76 7.50
C ILE A 163 -4.22 13.12 8.66
N LYS A 164 -2.90 13.09 8.44
CA LYS A 164 -1.89 13.52 9.42
C LYS A 164 -2.12 14.97 9.88
N LYS A 165 -2.47 15.88 8.96
CA LYS A 165 -2.81 17.27 9.31
C LYS A 165 -4.06 17.36 10.17
N LEU A 166 -5.10 16.58 9.87
CA LEU A 166 -6.31 16.52 10.71
C LEU A 166 -6.02 15.95 12.11
N LEU A 167 -5.09 15.01 12.22
CA LEU A 167 -4.66 14.46 13.51
C LEU A 167 -3.87 15.47 14.33
N ASN A 168 -3.00 16.27 13.72
CA ASN A 168 -2.18 17.26 14.44
C ASN A 168 -2.97 18.51 14.89
N ASN A 169 -4.08 18.84 14.22
CA ASN A 169 -4.86 20.05 14.47
C ASN A 169 -5.99 19.87 15.49
N ASN A 170 -6.14 18.67 16.07
CA ASN A 170 -7.13 18.31 17.10
C ASN A 170 -6.43 17.77 18.36
#